data_AF-X1HHE6-F1
#
_entry.id   AF-X1HHE6-F1
#
_cell.length_a   1.000
_cell.length_b   1.000
_cell.length_c   1.000
_cell.angle_alpha   90.00
_cell.angle_beta   90.00
_cell.angle_gamma   90.00
#
_symmetry.space_group_name_H-M   'P 1'
#
loop_
_entity.id
_entity.type
_entity.pdbx_description
1 polymer ?
#
loop_
_entity_poly.entity_id
_entity_poly.type
_entity_poly.pdbx_seq_one_letter_code
_entity_poly.pdbx_strand_id
1 'polypeptide(L)'
;IRNSIFDIYIMLFFGVVGYIFENLNIPLAPMVLGIILGPMIEDNLRVGLIKTGGNYLPFLTNPISAVLVLLIIFTFFSNNIINLFRMIFRKNK
;
A
#
# COMPACT_ATOMS: atom_id res chain seq x y z
N ILE A 1 15.63 -29.54 24.72
CA ILE A 1 14.53 -29.63 23.73
C ILE A 1 13.22 -29.51 24.50
N ARG A 2 12.61 -28.33 24.54
CA ARG A 2 11.28 -28.14 25.12
C ARG A 2 10.29 -28.62 24.07
N ASN A 3 9.71 -29.79 24.27
CA ASN A 3 8.64 -30.30 23.42
C ASN A 3 7.32 -29.65 23.87
N SER A 4 7.28 -28.31 23.76
CA SER A 4 6.10 -27.55 24.17
C SER A 4 5.05 -27.72 23.10
N ILE A 5 3.90 -28.26 23.48
CA ILE A 5 2.70 -28.35 22.62
C ILE A 5 2.36 -26.97 22.03
N PHE A 6 2.72 -25.89 22.73
CA PHE A 6 2.60 -24.52 22.25
C PHE A 6 3.40 -24.22 20.98
N ASP A 7 4.64 -24.72 20.87
CA ASP A 7 5.49 -24.50 19.69
C ASP A 7 4.91 -25.22 18.46
N ILE A 8 4.27 -26.38 18.69
CA ILE A 8 3.57 -27.15 17.66
C ILE A 8 2.35 -26.37 17.16
N TYR A 9 1.56 -25.78 18.05
CA TYR A 9 0.42 -24.94 17.66
C TYR A 9 0.86 -23.70 16.86
N ILE A 10 1.96 -23.05 17.25
CA ILE A 10 2.53 -21.91 16.52
C ILE A 10 2.99 -22.33 15.12
N MET A 11 3.71 -23.44 15.00
CA MET A 11 4.18 -23.97 13.72
C MET A 11 3.00 -24.26 12.79
N LEU A 12 1.93 -24.87 13.32
CA LEU A 12 0.73 -25.20 12.55
C LEU A 12 -0.02 -23.93 12.11
N PHE A 13 -0.16 -22.95 13.00
CA PHE A 13 -0.77 -21.65 12.68
C PHE A 13 -0.02 -20.91 11.57
N PHE A 14 1.30 -20.73 11.70
CA PHE A 14 2.09 -20.06 10.68
C PHE A 14 2.17 -20.86 9.37
N GLY A 15 2.12 -22.19 9.43
CA GLY A 15 2.01 -23.05 8.25
C GLY A 15 0.71 -22.81 7.47
N VAL A 16 -0.43 -22.72 8.15
CA VAL A 16 -1.72 -22.41 7.53
C VAL A 16 -1.74 -20.99 6.95
N VAL A 17 -1.21 -20.00 7.69
CA VAL A 17 -1.11 -18.61 7.21
C VAL A 17 -0.23 -18.52 5.96
N GLY A 18 0.91 -19.22 5.94
CA GLY A 18 1.79 -19.29 4.78
C GLY A 18 1.10 -19.90 3.55
N TYR A 19 0.33 -20.97 3.74
CA TYR A 19 -0.44 -21.60 2.67
C TYR A 19 -1.51 -20.66 2.09
N ILE A 20 -2.18 -19.87 2.93
CA ILE A 20 -3.16 -18.87 2.47
C ILE A 20 -2.48 -17.79 1.63
N PHE A 21 -1.30 -17.31 2.04
CA PHE A 21 -0.56 -16.30 1.30
C PHE A 21 -0.04 -16.80 -0.04
N GLU A 22 0.37 -18.06 -0.11
CA GLU A 22 0.73 -18.73 -1.37
C GLU A 22 -0.48 -18.82 -2.30
N ASN A 23 -1.66 -19.22 -1.78
CA ASN A 23 -2.90 -19.27 -2.57
C ASN A 23 -3.34 -17.90 -3.08
N LEU A 24 -3.12 -16.83 -2.31
CA LEU A 24 -3.39 -15.45 -2.72
C LEU A 24 -2.35 -14.89 -3.72
N ASN A 25 -1.34 -15.67 -4.10
CA ASN A 25 -0.23 -15.25 -4.98
C ASN A 25 0.40 -13.93 -4.52
N ILE A 26 0.38 -13.66 -3.21
CA ILE A 26 1.01 -12.46 -2.65
C ILE A 26 2.52 -12.70 -2.73
N PRO A 27 3.26 -11.91 -3.54
CA PRO A 27 4.69 -12.13 -3.65
C PRO A 27 5.35 -11.81 -2.30
N LEU A 28 6.38 -12.57 -1.94
CA LEU A 28 7.12 -12.36 -0.69
C LEU A 28 7.76 -10.95 -0.63
N ALA A 29 8.16 -10.42 -1.79
CA ALA A 29 8.82 -9.12 -1.91
C ALA A 29 7.97 -7.94 -1.37
N PRO A 30 6.73 -7.69 -1.82
CA PRO A 30 5.89 -6.62 -1.26
C PRO A 30 5.53 -6.85 0.22
N MET A 31 5.48 -8.09 0.69
CA MET A 31 5.24 -8.38 2.11
C MET A 31 6.42 -7.89 2.98
N VAL A 32 7.65 -8.22 2.60
CA VAL A 32 8.86 -7.73 3.26
C VAL A 32 8.98 -6.21 3.14
N LEU A 33 8.69 -5.65 1.96
CA LEU A 33 8.68 -4.20 1.77
C LEU A 33 7.65 -3.53 2.68
N GLY A 34 6.44 -4.08 2.82
CA GLY A 34 5.43 -3.55 3.73
C GLY A 34 5.89 -3.56 5.19
N ILE A 35 6.58 -4.62 5.63
CA ILE A 35 7.12 -4.74 6.99
C ILE A 35 8.22 -3.69 7.24
N ILE A 36 9.08 -3.43 6.26
CA ILE A 36 10.17 -2.45 6.39
C ILE A 36 9.65 -1.02 6.25
N LEU A 37 8.79 -0.77 5.27
CA LEU A 37 8.25 0.55 4.96
C LEU A 37 7.19 1.01 5.97
N GLY A 38 6.47 0.07 6.59
CA GLY A 38 5.46 0.36 7.60
C GLY A 38 5.92 1.33 8.69
N PRO A 39 6.97 1.00 9.47
CA PRO A 39 7.50 1.90 10.50
C PRO A 39 8.02 3.21 9.92
N MET A 40 8.65 3.18 8.74
CA MET A 40 9.10 4.41 8.08
C MET A 40 7.94 5.34 7.72
N ILE A 41 6.81 4.79 7.27
CA ILE A 41 5.61 5.55 6.95
C ILE A 41 5.02 6.13 8.24
N GLU A 42 4.92 5.34 9.30
CA GLU A 42 4.39 5.80 10.59
C GLU A 42 5.23 6.93 11.19
N ASP A 43 6.56 6.79 11.19
CA ASP A 43 7.46 7.82 11.72
C ASP A 43 7.35 9.13 10.93
N ASN A 44 7.33 9.05 9.59
CA ASN A 44 7.17 10.23 8.75
C ASN A 44 5.80 10.88 8.92
N LEU A 45 4.74 10.07 9.05
CA LEU A 45 3.39 10.56 9.32
C LEU A 45 3.34 11.26 10.69
N ARG A 46 3.91 10.64 11.73
CA ARG A 46 4.00 11.19 13.09
C ARG A 46 4.73 12.53 13.10
N VAL A 47 5.90 12.61 12.46
CA VAL A 47 6.67 13.85 12.34
C VAL A 47 5.86 14.93 11.61
N GLY A 48 5.15 14.57 10.54
CA GLY A 48 4.27 15.48 9.80
C GLY A 48 3.11 16.01 10.66
N LEU A 49 2.44 15.16 11.43
CA LEU A 49 1.33 15.52 12.29
C LEU A 49 1.77 16.38 13.48
N ILE A 50 2.92 16.09 14.09
CA ILE A 50 3.50 16.91 15.16
C ILE A 50 3.83 18.31 14.65
N LYS A 51 4.47 18.42 13.48
CA LYS A 51 4.79 19.72 12.85
C LYS A 51 3.55 20.54 12.52
N THR A 52 2.41 19.88 12.38
CA THR A 52 1.14 20.47 11.97
C THR A 52 0.19 20.76 13.14
N GLY A 53 0.55 20.33 14.36
CA GLY A 53 -0.33 20.48 15.53
C GLY A 53 -1.56 19.57 15.49
N GLY A 54 -1.48 18.42 14.80
CA GLY A 54 -2.54 17.41 14.77
C GLY A 54 -3.64 17.61 13.73
N ASN A 55 -3.57 18.65 12.89
CA ASN A 55 -4.54 18.87 11.82
C ASN A 55 -4.12 18.16 10.52
N TYR A 56 -5.02 17.44 9.85
CA TYR A 56 -4.71 16.80 8.55
C TYR A 56 -4.78 17.76 7.35
N LEU A 57 -5.32 18.96 7.58
CA LEU A 57 -5.61 19.97 6.54
C LEU A 57 -4.39 20.45 5.74
N PRO A 58 -3.19 20.68 6.29
CA PRO A 58 -2.08 21.18 5.50
C PRO A 58 -1.37 20.11 4.67
N PHE A 59 -1.74 18.83 4.76
CA PHE A 59 -1.42 17.90 3.67
C PHE A 59 -2.08 18.34 2.34
N LEU A 60 -3.18 19.10 2.40
CA LEU A 60 -3.85 19.69 1.24
C LEU A 60 -3.48 21.17 1.03
N THR A 61 -3.14 21.90 2.09
CA THR A 61 -2.76 23.33 2.00
C THR A 61 -1.31 23.53 1.54
N ASN A 62 -0.41 22.57 1.77
CA ASN A 62 0.97 22.66 1.27
C ASN A 62 0.97 22.46 -0.27
N PRO A 63 1.41 23.48 -1.05
CA PRO A 63 1.31 23.44 -2.51
C PRO A 63 2.08 22.28 -3.14
N ILE A 64 3.20 21.84 -2.54
CA ILE A 64 3.97 20.68 -3.02
C ILE A 64 3.19 19.37 -2.84
N SER A 65 2.53 19.18 -1.70
CA SER A 65 1.73 17.99 -1.41
C SER A 65 0.49 17.92 -2.29
N ALA A 66 -0.19 19.05 -2.51
CA ALA A 66 -1.32 19.15 -3.42
C ALA A 66 -0.95 18.78 -4.87
N VAL A 67 0.20 19.27 -5.37
CA VAL A 67 0.70 18.93 -6.71
C VAL A 67 1.04 17.45 -6.83
N LEU A 68 1.66 16.85 -5.81
CA LEU A 68 1.96 15.41 -5.80
C LEU A 68 0.69 14.56 -5.81
N VAL A 69 -0.30 14.89 -4.98
CA VAL A 69 -1.60 14.19 -4.97
C VAL A 69 -2.28 14.28 -6.33
N LEU A 70 -2.27 15.47 -6.95
CA LEU A 70 -2.84 15.68 -8.28
C LEU A 70 -2.13 14.84 -9.35
N LEU A 71 -0.80 14.74 -9.31
CA LEU A 71 -0.01 13.88 -10.21
C LEU A 71 -0.30 12.38 -10.02
N ILE A 72 -0.49 11.93 -8.78
CA ILE A 72 -0.84 10.53 -8.48
C ILE A 72 -2.21 10.19 -9.09
N ILE A 73 -3.21 11.05 -8.85
CA ILE A 73 -4.55 10.89 -9.43
C ILE A 73 -4.48 10.91 -10.95
N PHE A 74 -3.74 11.85 -11.53
CA PHE A 74 -3.57 11.96 -12.97
C PHE A 74 -2.95 10.69 -13.57
N THR A 75 -1.88 10.16 -12.97
CA THR A 75 -1.22 8.93 -13.43
C THR A 75 -2.16 7.72 -13.37
N PHE A 76 -2.90 7.58 -12.27
CA PHE A 76 -3.82 6.46 -12.09
C PHE A 76 -4.98 6.50 -13.08
N PHE A 77 -5.55 7.69 -13.30
CA PHE A 77 -6.66 7.88 -14.24
C PHE A 77 -6.21 7.91 -15.70
N SER A 78 -4.97 8.30 -15.99
CA SER A 78 -4.43 8.34 -17.36
C SER A 78 -4.52 6.98 -18.05
N ASN A 79 -4.16 5.88 -17.37
CA ASN A 79 -4.27 4.54 -17.94
C ASN A 79 -5.73 4.16 -18.28
N ASN A 80 -6.69 4.57 -17.45
CA ASN A 80 -8.12 4.35 -17.69
C ASN A 80 -8.71 5.28 -18.77
N ILE A 81 -8.34 6.57 -18.77
CA ILE A 81 -8.75 7.57 -19.78
C ILE A 81 -8.25 7.20 -21.16
N ILE A 82 -6.99 6.78 -21.30
CA ILE A 82 -6.41 6.39 -22.60
C ILE A 82 -7.10 5.13 -23.14
N ASN A 83 -7.41 4.17 -22.27
CA ASN A 83 -8.16 2.97 -22.66
C ASN A 83 -9.61 3.31 -23.07
N LEU A 84 -10.26 4.25 -22.37
CA LEU A 84 -11.59 4.76 -22.71
C LEU A 84 -11.59 5.55 -24.04
N PHE A 85 -10.60 6.42 -24.24
CA PHE A 85 -10.45 7.22 -25.46
C PHE A 85 -10.14 6.33 -26.68
N ARG A 86 -9.31 5.30 -26.52
CA ARG A 86 -9.11 4.26 -27.55
C ARG A 86 -10.40 3.51 -27.85
N MET A 87 -11.24 3.22 -26.86
CA MET A 87 -12.50 2.50 -27.07
C MET A 87 -13.54 3.36 -27.81
N ILE A 88 -13.61 4.66 -27.52
CA ILE A 88 -14.47 5.62 -28.21
C ILE A 88 -13.99 5.83 -29.67
N PHE A 89 -12.69 5.96 -29.89
CA PHE A 89 -12.13 6.18 -31.23
C PHE A 89 -12.05 4.92 -32.10
N ARG A 90 -12.06 3.71 -31.50
CA ARG A 90 -12.07 2.43 -32.22
C ARG A 90 -13.47 1.95 -32.63
N LYS A 91 -14.54 2.60 -32.18
CA LYS A 91 -15.93 2.25 -32.56
C LYS A 91 -16.38 2.92 -33.88
N ASN A 92 -15.55 3.77 -34.49
CA ASN A 92 -15.87 4.44 -35.75
C ASN A 92 -14.96 4.01 -36.92
N LYS A 93 -14.64 2.71 -36.98
CA LYS A 93 -14.23 2.03 -38.22
C LYS A 93 -14.78 0.61 -38.24
#